data_AF-A0AAU7TGZ7-F1
#
_entry.id   AF-A0AAU7TGZ7-F1
#
_cell.length_a   1.000
_cell.length_b   1.000
_cell.length_c   1.000
_cell.angle_alpha   90.00
_cell.angle_beta   90.00
_cell.angle_gamma   90.00
#
_symmetry.space_group_name_H-M   'P 1'
#
loop_
_entity.id
_entity.type
_entity.pdbx_description
1 polymer ?
#
loop_
_entity_poly.entity_id
_entity_poly.type
_entity_poly.pdbx_seq_one_letter_code
_entity_poly.pdbx_strand_id
1 'polypeptide(L)'
;MVDSTEELRLFEPGALTPAPHVAEHIPDAGAYFVDWAVQGLPPDRAREIESAVNGRRNQNGWFPLETLDSIGSRGFWRGPLTYLARMTADDSRILQQWAVDGLSGEQANRIEATVDHLLHQQGHAAAATWAVAVRPRALLDAEVLGDRLLAAWEYNLGSIRAKDVAKAVRRWNR
;
A
#
# COMPACT_ATOMS: atom_id res chain seq x y z
N MET A 1 -9.03 -15.97 32.19
CA MET A 1 -8.82 -16.98 31.14
C MET A 1 -10.13 -17.15 30.38
N VAL A 2 -10.19 -16.56 29.19
CA VAL A 2 -10.96 -17.11 28.07
C VAL A 2 -9.97 -17.04 26.92
N ASP A 3 -9.16 -18.08 26.81
CA ASP A 3 -8.33 -18.32 25.63
C ASP A 3 -9.31 -18.79 24.55
N SER A 4 -10.04 -17.85 23.95
CA SER A 4 -10.69 -18.11 22.68
C SER A 4 -9.59 -18.08 21.65
N THR A 5 -8.78 -19.14 21.61
CA THR A 5 -7.73 -19.32 20.63
C THR A 5 -8.41 -19.22 19.28
N GLU A 6 -8.23 -18.08 18.61
CA GLU A 6 -8.81 -17.84 17.31
C GLU A 6 -8.42 -19.00 16.39
N GLU A 7 -9.40 -19.57 15.69
CA GLU A 7 -9.12 -20.65 14.75
C GLU A 7 -8.56 -20.04 13.46
N LEU A 8 -7.23 -19.97 13.38
CA LEU A 8 -6.52 -19.45 12.22
C LEU A 8 -6.58 -20.44 11.06
N ARG A 9 -6.90 -19.93 9.87
CA ARG A 9 -6.89 -20.70 8.63
C ARG A 9 -5.66 -20.34 7.81
N LEU A 10 -4.48 -20.73 8.28
CA LEU A 10 -3.24 -20.42 7.58
C LEU A 10 -3.16 -21.21 6.26
N PHE A 11 -3.02 -20.51 5.14
CA PHE A 11 -2.80 -21.09 3.82
C PHE A 11 -1.75 -20.28 3.05
N GLU A 12 -1.07 -20.95 2.12
CA GLU A 12 -0.13 -20.30 1.22
C GLU A 12 -0.86 -19.30 0.33
N PRO A 13 -0.49 -18.01 0.35
CA PRO A 13 -1.32 -16.96 -0.22
C PRO A 13 -1.42 -17.03 -1.75
N GLY A 14 -0.38 -17.52 -2.44
CA GLY A 14 -0.36 -17.59 -3.91
C GLY A 14 -0.67 -16.24 -4.56
N ALA A 15 -1.15 -16.26 -5.81
CA ALA A 15 -1.70 -15.07 -6.45
C ALA A 15 -3.16 -14.88 -6.01
N LEU A 16 -3.46 -13.73 -5.38
CA LEU A 16 -4.76 -13.43 -4.83
C LEU A 16 -5.55 -12.49 -5.74
N THR A 17 -6.83 -12.82 -5.89
CA THR A 17 -7.84 -11.88 -6.38
C THR A 17 -8.43 -11.15 -5.17
N PRO A 18 -8.30 -9.82 -5.07
CA PRO A 18 -8.88 -9.06 -3.97
C PRO A 18 -10.38 -9.32 -3.85
N ALA A 19 -10.86 -9.58 -2.62
CA ALA A 19 -12.27 -9.78 -2.38
C ALA A 19 -13.02 -8.45 -2.57
N PRO A 20 -14.20 -8.42 -3.24
CA PRO A 20 -14.90 -7.17 -3.53
C PRO A 20 -15.19 -6.32 -2.28
N HIS A 21 -15.65 -6.95 -1.20
CA HIS A 21 -15.94 -6.28 0.07
C HIS A 21 -14.70 -5.73 0.79
N VAL A 22 -13.49 -6.19 0.45
CA VAL A 22 -12.24 -5.60 0.94
C VAL A 22 -11.81 -4.47 0.02
N ALA A 23 -11.81 -4.73 -1.30
CA ALA A 23 -11.39 -3.79 -2.32
C ALA A 23 -12.22 -2.49 -2.34
N GLU A 24 -13.49 -2.53 -1.88
CA GLU A 24 -14.35 -1.36 -1.73
C GLU A 24 -13.84 -0.37 -0.68
N HIS A 25 -13.19 -0.86 0.38
CA HIS A 25 -12.76 -0.04 1.52
C HIS A 25 -11.26 0.27 1.51
N ILE A 26 -10.46 -0.53 0.83
CA ILE A 26 -9.01 -0.32 0.77
C ILE A 26 -8.68 0.64 -0.37
N PRO A 27 -8.01 1.77 -0.11
CA PRO A 27 -7.59 2.67 -1.19
C PRO A 27 -6.37 2.11 -1.94
N ASP A 28 -6.28 2.34 -3.25
CA ASP A 28 -5.11 1.99 -4.06
C ASP A 28 -4.06 3.11 -3.98
N ALA A 29 -2.88 2.80 -3.44
CA ALA A 29 -1.80 3.77 -3.26
C ALA A 29 -1.37 4.43 -4.58
N GLY A 30 -1.34 3.68 -5.68
CA GLY A 30 -1.00 4.23 -6.99
C GLY A 30 -2.02 5.26 -7.46
N ALA A 31 -3.31 4.94 -7.38
CA ALA A 31 -4.41 5.81 -7.79
C ALA A 31 -4.45 7.07 -6.91
N TYR A 32 -4.39 6.90 -5.59
CA TYR A 32 -4.38 8.01 -4.65
C TYR A 32 -3.20 8.96 -4.90
N PHE A 33 -2.00 8.41 -5.11
CA PHE A 33 -0.83 9.22 -5.41
C PHE A 33 -0.95 9.97 -6.74
N VAL A 34 -1.48 9.34 -7.79
CA VAL A 34 -1.72 10.00 -9.08
C VAL A 34 -2.66 11.19 -8.88
N ASP A 35 -3.82 10.96 -8.25
CA ASP A 35 -4.83 11.98 -8.01
C ASP A 35 -4.29 13.18 -7.22
N TRP A 36 -3.38 12.92 -6.27
CA TRP A 36 -2.67 13.97 -5.52
C TRP A 36 -1.58 14.65 -6.36
N ALA A 37 -0.75 13.89 -7.07
CA ALA A 37 0.47 14.38 -7.71
C ALA A 37 0.21 15.22 -8.96
N VAL A 38 -0.90 14.97 -9.67
CA VAL A 38 -1.23 15.67 -10.92
C VAL A 38 -1.91 17.01 -10.70
N GLN A 39 -2.30 17.34 -9.46
CA GLN A 39 -2.99 18.58 -9.14
C GLN A 39 -2.13 19.81 -9.53
N GLY A 40 -2.65 20.60 -10.47
CA GLY A 40 -1.96 21.79 -10.97
C GLY A 40 -0.79 21.52 -11.92
N LEU A 41 -0.66 20.29 -12.45
CA LEU A 41 0.29 19.98 -13.51
C LEU A 41 -0.34 20.15 -14.91
N PRO A 42 0.45 20.52 -15.93
CA PRO A 42 0.01 20.44 -17.32
C PRO A 42 -0.31 18.99 -17.72
N PRO A 43 -1.27 18.76 -18.65
CA PRO A 43 -1.73 17.41 -19.02
C PRO A 43 -0.61 16.45 -19.43
N ASP A 44 0.38 16.92 -20.17
CA ASP A 44 1.49 16.05 -20.62
C ASP A 44 2.33 15.55 -19.44
N ARG A 45 2.52 16.37 -18.40
CA ARG A 45 3.25 16.00 -17.18
C ARG A 45 2.42 15.09 -16.28
N ALA A 46 1.10 15.31 -16.23
CA ALA A 46 0.18 14.42 -15.52
C ALA A 46 0.24 13.00 -16.11
N ARG A 47 0.14 12.88 -17.45
CA ARG A 47 0.23 11.59 -18.16
C ARG A 47 1.55 10.86 -17.91
N GLU A 48 2.67 11.57 -17.77
CA GLU A 48 3.96 10.96 -17.44
C GLU A 48 3.93 10.27 -16.07
N ILE A 49 3.32 10.89 -15.06
CA ILE A 49 3.16 10.31 -13.72
C ILE A 49 2.19 9.12 -13.77
N GLU A 50 1.03 9.31 -14.39
CA GLU A 50 0.01 8.26 -14.56
C GLU A 50 0.59 7.01 -15.23
N SER A 51 1.31 7.19 -16.33
CA SER A 51 1.96 6.09 -17.06
C SER A 51 3.02 5.40 -16.21
N ALA A 52 3.82 6.15 -15.46
CA ALA A 52 4.83 5.59 -14.57
C ALA A 52 4.21 4.72 -13.46
N VAL A 53 3.10 5.16 -12.87
CA VAL A 53 2.41 4.42 -11.82
C VAL A 53 1.68 3.21 -12.40
N ASN A 54 0.87 3.42 -13.45
CA ASN A 54 0.06 2.36 -14.05
C ASN A 54 0.91 1.28 -14.73
N GLY A 55 2.07 1.63 -15.29
CA GLY A 55 3.01 0.67 -15.86
C GLY A 55 3.71 -0.25 -14.84
N ARG A 56 3.51 -0.01 -13.53
CA ARG A 56 4.05 -0.82 -12.43
C ARG A 56 3.00 -1.67 -11.72
N ARG A 57 1.72 -1.55 -12.11
CA ARG A 57 0.65 -2.36 -11.54
C ARG A 57 0.90 -3.83 -11.82
N ASN A 58 0.51 -4.67 -10.88
CA ASN A 58 0.58 -6.11 -11.03
C ASN A 58 -0.59 -6.63 -11.90
N GLN A 59 -0.72 -7.96 -12.02
CA GLN A 59 -1.79 -8.60 -12.77
C GLN A 59 -3.19 -8.44 -12.13
N ASN A 60 -3.28 -8.24 -10.82
CA ASN A 60 -4.56 -8.02 -10.14
C ASN A 60 -5.03 -6.55 -10.21
N GLY A 61 -4.25 -5.68 -10.86
CA GLY A 61 -4.55 -4.28 -11.09
C GLY A 61 -4.12 -3.35 -9.96
N TRP A 62 -3.61 -3.86 -8.83
CA TRP A 62 -3.17 -3.05 -7.70
C TRP A 62 -1.70 -2.65 -7.82
N PHE A 63 -1.35 -1.56 -7.14
CA PHE A 63 0.03 -1.09 -7.08
C PHE A 63 0.87 -1.87 -6.04
N PRO A 64 1.91 -2.61 -6.45
CA PRO A 64 2.78 -3.36 -5.55
C PRO A 64 3.95 -2.51 -5.02
N LEU A 65 4.19 -2.54 -3.70
CA LEU A 65 5.21 -1.67 -3.08
C LEU A 65 6.66 -2.04 -3.43
N GLU A 66 6.95 -3.29 -3.79
CA GLU A 66 8.30 -3.74 -4.18
C GLU A 66 8.85 -2.91 -5.37
N THR A 67 7.97 -2.38 -6.22
CA THR A 67 8.37 -1.55 -7.35
C THR A 67 9.05 -0.23 -6.93
N LEU A 68 8.93 0.15 -5.66
CA LEU A 68 9.53 1.33 -5.06
C LEU A 68 10.91 1.06 -4.44
N ASP A 69 11.29 -0.19 -4.15
CA ASP A 69 12.55 -0.54 -3.48
C ASP A 69 13.78 -0.13 -4.29
N SER A 70 13.67 -0.21 -5.61
CA SER A 70 14.72 0.21 -6.55
C SER A 70 14.96 1.73 -6.57
N ILE A 71 14.03 2.52 -6.03
CA ILE A 71 14.06 3.98 -6.06
C ILE A 71 14.94 4.55 -4.93
N GLY A 72 15.08 3.83 -3.81
CA GLY A 72 15.86 4.24 -2.64
C GLY A 72 17.37 3.95 -2.71
N SER A 73 17.80 3.00 -3.55
CA SER A 73 19.16 2.42 -3.49
C SER A 73 20.27 3.19 -4.20
N ARG A 74 19.96 4.22 -5.01
CA ARG A 74 20.96 4.98 -5.81
C ARG A 74 21.19 6.43 -5.39
N GLY A 75 20.88 6.79 -4.14
CA GLY A 75 21.36 8.04 -3.53
C GLY A 75 20.90 9.34 -4.20
N PHE A 76 19.89 9.30 -5.09
CA PHE A 76 19.40 10.47 -5.80
C PHE A 76 17.88 10.39 -5.98
N TRP A 77 17.17 11.08 -5.09
CA TRP A 77 15.73 11.36 -5.16
C TRP A 77 15.43 12.17 -6.44
N ARG A 78 15.17 11.50 -7.57
CA ARG A 78 15.14 12.15 -8.91
C ARG A 78 13.79 12.17 -9.62
N GLY A 79 12.72 11.60 -9.06
CA GLY A 79 11.44 11.53 -9.76
C GLY A 79 10.22 11.53 -8.85
N PRO A 80 9.01 11.74 -9.41
CA PRO A 80 7.77 11.83 -8.65
C PRO A 80 7.50 10.58 -7.78
N LEU A 81 7.90 9.39 -8.23
CA LEU A 81 7.72 8.13 -7.49
C LEU A 81 8.44 8.08 -6.14
N THR A 82 9.41 8.96 -5.90
CA THR A 82 10.00 9.07 -4.57
C THR A 82 9.01 9.59 -3.52
N TYR A 83 8.05 10.41 -3.95
CA TYR A 83 6.99 10.89 -3.08
C TYR A 83 5.95 9.80 -2.82
N LEU A 84 5.70 8.91 -3.78
CA LEU A 84 4.91 7.70 -3.57
C LEU A 84 5.58 6.79 -2.53
N ALA A 85 6.89 6.53 -2.64
CA ALA A 85 7.63 5.77 -1.61
C ALA A 85 7.59 6.41 -0.22
N ARG A 86 7.61 7.75 -0.16
CA ARG A 86 7.45 8.48 1.11
C ARG A 86 6.03 8.40 1.64
N MET A 87 5.02 8.46 0.77
CA MET A 87 3.61 8.35 1.14
C MET A 87 3.34 7.00 1.82
N THR A 88 3.87 5.92 1.24
CA THR A 88 3.63 4.54 1.67
C THR A 88 4.60 4.03 2.75
N ALA A 89 5.40 4.91 3.37
CA ALA A 89 6.48 4.51 4.27
C ALA A 89 5.98 3.79 5.55
N ASP A 90 4.73 4.05 5.95
CA ASP A 90 4.11 3.44 7.13
C ASP A 90 3.22 2.22 6.81
N ASP A 91 2.98 1.94 5.53
CA ASP A 91 1.92 1.01 5.10
C ASP A 91 2.14 -0.41 5.63
N SER A 92 3.38 -0.90 5.57
CA SER A 92 3.75 -2.21 6.12
C SER A 92 3.39 -2.31 7.60
N ARG A 93 3.80 -1.33 8.41
CA ARG A 93 3.51 -1.29 9.84
C ARG A 93 2.01 -1.20 10.11
N ILE A 94 1.29 -0.35 9.40
CA ILE A 94 -0.17 -0.17 9.57
C ILE A 94 -0.91 -1.47 9.28
N LEU A 95 -0.58 -2.11 8.15
CA LEU A 95 -1.21 -3.35 7.72
C LEU A 95 -0.88 -4.50 8.67
N GLN A 96 0.38 -4.65 9.07
CA GLN A 96 0.80 -5.66 10.04
C GLN A 96 0.04 -5.52 11.36
N GLN A 97 0.05 -4.31 11.96
CA GLN A 97 -0.63 -4.03 13.22
C GLN A 97 -2.14 -4.31 13.16
N TRP A 98 -2.79 -3.95 12.05
CA TRP A 98 -4.20 -4.27 11.84
C TRP A 98 -4.41 -5.79 11.69
N ALA A 99 -3.58 -6.47 10.90
CA ALA A 99 -3.73 -7.89 10.60
C ALA A 99 -3.55 -8.79 11.82
N VAL A 100 -2.75 -8.37 12.81
CA VAL A 100 -2.48 -9.15 14.03
C VAL A 100 -3.15 -8.60 15.28
N ASP A 101 -4.10 -7.66 15.16
CA ASP A 101 -4.78 -7.12 16.33
C ASP A 101 -5.39 -8.24 17.20
N GLY A 102 -5.09 -8.22 18.49
CA GLY A 102 -5.47 -9.27 19.44
C GLY A 102 -4.68 -10.58 19.37
N LEU A 103 -3.66 -10.72 18.50
CA LEU A 103 -2.73 -11.86 18.45
C LEU A 103 -1.37 -11.52 19.06
N SER A 104 -0.62 -12.56 19.42
CA SER A 104 0.78 -12.43 19.85
C SER A 104 1.59 -13.69 19.53
N GLY A 105 2.91 -13.60 19.64
CA GLY A 105 3.82 -14.74 19.46
C GLY A 105 3.98 -15.17 18.01
N GLU A 106 4.26 -16.46 17.80
CA GLU A 106 4.64 -17.02 16.50
C GLU A 106 3.58 -16.85 15.41
N GLN A 107 2.30 -16.95 15.78
CA GLN A 107 1.18 -16.79 14.86
C GLN A 107 1.09 -15.35 14.33
N ALA A 108 1.28 -14.36 15.22
CA ALA A 108 1.34 -12.95 14.83
C ALA A 108 2.50 -12.72 13.85
N ASN A 109 3.72 -13.16 14.19
CA ASN A 109 4.89 -13.00 13.34
C ASN A 109 4.69 -13.60 11.94
N ARG A 110 4.04 -14.76 11.83
CA ARG A 110 3.76 -15.40 10.53
C ARG A 110 2.76 -14.60 9.70
N ILE A 111 1.71 -14.08 10.33
CA ILE A 111 0.72 -13.24 9.65
C ILE A 111 1.37 -11.93 9.20
N GLU A 112 2.13 -11.26 10.07
CA GLU A 112 2.87 -10.04 9.73
C GLU A 112 3.79 -10.22 8.52
N ALA A 113 4.58 -11.29 8.51
CA ALA A 113 5.47 -11.60 7.39
C ALA A 113 4.70 -11.87 6.10
N THR A 114 3.56 -12.56 6.19
CA THR A 114 2.76 -12.91 5.00
C THR A 114 2.04 -11.69 4.42
N VAL A 115 1.42 -10.85 5.26
CA VAL A 115 0.75 -9.63 4.78
C VAL A 115 1.75 -8.62 4.22
N ASP A 116 2.94 -8.54 4.82
CA ASP A 116 4.02 -7.68 4.31
C ASP A 116 4.52 -8.16 2.95
N HIS A 117 4.76 -9.47 2.81
CA HIS A 117 5.11 -10.07 1.53
C HIS A 117 4.05 -9.78 0.45
N LEU A 118 2.76 -9.95 0.78
CA LEU A 118 1.67 -9.68 -0.15
C LEU A 118 1.50 -8.20 -0.47
N LEU A 119 1.71 -7.30 0.48
CA LEU A 119 1.69 -5.87 0.25
C LEU A 119 2.73 -5.47 -0.80
N HIS A 120 3.95 -6.01 -0.67
CA HIS A 120 5.05 -5.72 -1.59
C HIS A 120 4.84 -6.32 -2.98
N GLN A 121 4.31 -7.55 -3.07
CA GLN A 121 4.15 -8.27 -4.34
C GLN A 121 2.82 -7.96 -5.06
N GLN A 122 1.76 -7.76 -4.29
CA GLN A 122 0.37 -7.80 -4.78
C GLN A 122 -0.49 -6.61 -4.38
N GLY A 123 0.01 -5.71 -3.53
CA GLY A 123 -0.68 -4.50 -3.09
C GLY A 123 -1.62 -4.71 -1.89
N HIS A 124 -2.15 -3.61 -1.37
CA HIS A 124 -2.88 -3.55 -0.10
C HIS A 124 -4.12 -4.46 -0.06
N ALA A 125 -4.95 -4.44 -1.10
CA ALA A 125 -6.21 -5.18 -1.09
C ALA A 125 -6.00 -6.71 -1.13
N ALA A 126 -4.96 -7.21 -1.82
CA ALA A 126 -4.62 -8.63 -1.79
C ALA A 126 -4.16 -9.06 -0.40
N ALA A 127 -3.29 -8.27 0.24
CA ALA A 127 -2.82 -8.55 1.59
C ALA A 127 -3.95 -8.51 2.64
N ALA A 128 -4.84 -7.51 2.56
CA ALA A 128 -6.01 -7.41 3.42
C ALA A 128 -7.01 -8.56 3.19
N THR A 129 -7.22 -8.97 1.94
CA THR A 129 -8.07 -10.12 1.59
C THR A 129 -7.56 -11.40 2.24
N TRP A 130 -6.25 -11.63 2.20
CA TRP A 130 -5.64 -12.78 2.85
C TRP A 130 -5.83 -12.75 4.38
N ALA A 131 -5.56 -11.61 5.01
CA ALA A 131 -5.70 -11.46 6.45
C ALA A 131 -7.14 -11.75 6.93
N VAL A 132 -8.15 -11.20 6.25
CA VAL A 132 -9.58 -11.46 6.53
C VAL A 132 -9.92 -12.94 6.39
N ALA A 133 -9.40 -13.61 5.35
CA ALA A 133 -9.67 -15.02 5.11
C ALA A 133 -9.02 -15.95 6.15
N VAL A 134 -7.81 -15.61 6.60
CA VAL A 134 -7.06 -16.36 7.63
C VAL A 134 -7.67 -16.16 9.01
N ARG A 135 -8.23 -14.99 9.27
CA ARG A 135 -8.77 -14.56 10.57
C ARG A 135 -10.28 -14.29 10.55
N PRO A 136 -11.13 -15.30 10.24
CA PRO A 136 -12.56 -15.08 10.06
C PRO A 136 -13.31 -14.71 11.34
N ARG A 137 -12.73 -14.96 12.53
CA ARG A 137 -13.34 -14.62 13.83
C ARG A 137 -12.82 -13.31 14.42
N ALA A 138 -11.71 -12.78 13.91
CA ALA A 138 -11.18 -11.48 14.35
C ALA A 138 -12.06 -10.29 13.93
N LEU A 139 -12.95 -10.48 12.94
CA LEU A 139 -13.79 -9.41 12.39
C LEU A 139 -12.96 -8.19 11.97
N LEU A 140 -11.84 -8.45 11.27
CA LEU A 140 -10.96 -7.41 10.77
C LEU A 140 -11.75 -6.45 9.88
N ASP A 141 -11.87 -5.21 10.33
CA ASP A 141 -12.61 -4.16 9.62
C ASP A 141 -11.72 -3.50 8.56
N ALA A 142 -12.09 -3.69 7.30
CA ALA A 142 -11.36 -3.13 6.15
C ALA A 142 -11.54 -1.60 6.03
N GLU A 143 -12.66 -1.04 6.51
CA GLU A 143 -12.90 0.40 6.52
C GLU A 143 -11.91 1.09 7.48
N VAL A 144 -11.75 0.52 8.67
CA VAL A 144 -10.76 1.01 9.66
C VAL A 144 -9.33 0.95 9.11
N LEU A 145 -8.99 -0.08 8.33
CA LEU A 145 -7.68 -0.14 7.67
C LEU A 145 -7.55 0.95 6.61
N GLY A 146 -8.58 1.13 5.77
CA GLY A 146 -8.63 2.17 4.74
C GLY A 146 -8.41 3.57 5.32
N ASP A 147 -9.13 3.92 6.38
CA ASP A 147 -9.01 5.20 7.06
C ASP A 147 -7.61 5.45 7.63
N ARG A 148 -7.00 4.41 8.24
CA ARG A 148 -5.63 4.50 8.78
C ARG A 148 -4.61 4.72 7.67
N LEU A 149 -4.77 4.07 6.52
CA LEU A 149 -3.89 4.26 5.36
C LEU A 149 -4.02 5.68 4.81
N LEU A 150 -5.24 6.17 4.57
CA LEU A 150 -5.48 7.53 4.08
C LEU A 150 -4.89 8.58 5.02
N ALA A 151 -5.15 8.48 6.33
CA ALA A 151 -4.62 9.41 7.32
C ALA A 151 -3.08 9.44 7.32
N ALA A 152 -2.43 8.28 7.20
CA ALA A 152 -0.97 8.19 7.11
C ALA A 152 -0.44 8.80 5.81
N TRP A 153 -1.10 8.57 4.68
CA TRP A 153 -0.71 9.14 3.39
C TRP A 153 -0.85 10.65 3.38
N GLU A 154 -1.98 11.19 3.88
CA GLU A 154 -2.18 12.63 4.04
C GLU A 154 -1.10 13.26 4.92
N TYR A 155 -0.78 12.62 6.04
CA TYR A 155 0.29 13.07 6.93
C TYR A 155 1.66 13.08 6.22
N ASN A 156 2.02 11.98 5.56
CA ASN A 156 3.30 11.82 4.88
C ASN A 156 3.46 12.77 3.69
N LEU A 157 2.36 13.07 3.00
CA LEU A 157 2.32 14.03 1.89
C LEU A 157 2.15 15.49 2.32
N GLY A 158 1.62 15.77 3.51
CA GLY A 158 1.24 17.12 3.95
C GLY A 158 2.39 18.14 4.00
N SER A 159 3.63 17.66 3.98
CA SER A 159 4.83 18.52 3.90
C SER A 159 5.31 18.80 2.47
N ILE A 160 4.76 18.12 1.45
CA ILE A 160 5.17 18.22 0.05
C ILE A 160 4.22 19.16 -0.68
N ARG A 161 4.78 20.14 -1.40
CA ARG A 161 3.99 21.09 -2.19
C ARG A 161 3.92 20.63 -3.64
N ALA A 162 2.84 20.96 -4.34
CA ALA A 162 2.69 20.65 -5.78
C ALA A 162 3.89 21.14 -6.64
N LYS A 163 4.49 22.28 -6.28
CA LYS A 163 5.70 22.80 -6.96
C LYS A 163 6.91 21.87 -6.86
N ASP A 164 7.01 21.09 -5.79
CA ASP A 164 8.11 20.15 -5.54
C ASP A 164 7.95 18.92 -6.45
N VAL A 165 6.70 18.43 -6.62
CA VAL A 165 6.35 17.40 -7.61
C VAL A 165 6.66 17.87 -9.03
N ALA A 166 6.20 19.06 -9.42
CA ALA A 166 6.49 19.64 -10.74
C ALA A 166 8.00 19.80 -11.01
N LYS A 167 8.78 20.09 -9.96
CA LYS A 167 10.25 20.17 -10.03
C LYS A 167 10.87 18.79 -10.19
N ALA A 168 10.37 17.78 -9.49
CA ALA A 168 10.82 16.39 -9.62
C ALA A 168 10.58 15.84 -11.02
N VAL A 169 9.37 16.00 -11.58
CA VAL A 169 9.04 15.56 -12.95
C VAL A 169 9.95 16.22 -13.99
N ARG A 170 10.18 17.54 -13.88
CA ARG A 170 11.09 18.26 -14.80
C ARG A 170 12.53 17.77 -14.75
N ARG A 171 13.01 17.33 -13.59
CA ARG A 171 14.36 16.78 -13.41
C ARG A 171 14.47 15.33 -13.86
N TRP A 172 13.37 14.60 -13.78
CA TRP A 172 13.32 13.21 -14.20
C TRP A 172 13.49 13.04 -15.71
N ASN A 173 12.97 13.99 -16.50
CA ASN A 173 13.06 13.94 -17.97
C ASN A 173 14.28 14.68 -18.55
N ARG A 174 15.27 15.03 -17.73
CA ARG A 174 16.54 15.63 -18.16
C ARG A 174 17.68 14.65 -17.91
#